data_AF-A0A7R9Y6J1-F1
#
_entry.id   AF-A0A7R9Y6J1-F1
#
_cell.length_a   1.000
_cell.length_b   1.000
_cell.length_c   1.000
_cell.angle_alpha   90.00
_cell.angle_beta   90.00
_cell.angle_gamma   90.00
#
_symmetry.space_group_name_H-M   'P 1'
#
loop_
_entity.id
_entity.type
_entity.pdbx_description
1 polymer ?
#
loop_
_entity_poly.entity_id
_entity_poly.type
_entity_poly.pdbx_seq_one_letter_code
_entity_poly.pdbx_strand_id
1 'polypeptide(L)'
;EEEEEEEEGGGATAMRTPKSRRRRVAASRDAERALSRKHVAPFAKQTRLLCGRLLRNLGRHPFLLAIHLLGAFAVAVGVGSIFYDVGSDQGGIQNRMGSLFFILLYLTLMSLSSLPVWREDR
;
A
#
# COMPACT_ATOMS: atom_id res chain seq x y z
N GLU A 1 -44.71 -78.03 12.68
CA GLU A 1 -43.74 -79.02 12.20
C GLU A 1 -43.02 -78.33 11.07
N GLU A 2 -42.02 -77.52 11.44
CA GLU A 2 -40.56 -77.85 11.37
C GLU A 2 -40.06 -77.40 9.98
N GLU A 3 -38.95 -76.68 9.78
CA GLU A 3 -37.84 -76.25 10.62
C GLU A 3 -37.11 -75.09 9.88
N GLU A 4 -36.19 -74.47 10.60
CA GLU A 4 -35.32 -73.33 10.26
C GLU A 4 -34.37 -73.60 9.07
N GLU A 5 -33.91 -72.53 8.38
CA GLU A 5 -32.49 -72.15 8.41
C GLU A 5 -32.23 -70.83 7.65
N GLU A 6 -31.29 -70.07 8.22
CA GLU A 6 -30.76 -68.78 7.79
C GLU A 6 -30.07 -68.85 6.42
N GLU A 7 -30.06 -67.73 5.69
CA GLU A 7 -28.77 -67.24 5.15
C GLU A 7 -28.79 -65.73 4.92
N GLU A 8 -27.97 -65.04 5.70
CA GLU A 8 -27.50 -63.68 5.45
C GLU A 8 -26.78 -63.57 4.10
N GLY A 9 -26.97 -62.45 3.40
CA GLY A 9 -26.10 -62.06 2.28
C GLY A 9 -26.54 -60.71 1.70
N GLY A 10 -26.12 -59.58 2.24
CA GLY A 10 -24.72 -59.14 2.08
C GLY A 10 -24.52 -58.31 0.80
N GLY A 11 -25.45 -57.42 0.45
CA GLY A 11 -25.29 -56.45 -0.64
C GLY A 11 -24.35 -55.30 -0.24
N ALA A 12 -23.06 -55.51 -0.47
CA ALA A 12 -21.93 -54.67 -0.11
C ALA A 12 -22.14 -53.16 -0.27
N THR A 13 -22.55 -52.50 0.81
CA THR A 13 -22.22 -51.09 1.04
C THR A 13 -20.71 -51.04 1.22
N ALA A 14 -19.98 -50.80 0.13
CA ALA A 14 -18.52 -50.73 0.11
C ALA A 14 -18.05 -49.78 1.22
N MET A 15 -17.67 -50.39 2.33
CA MET A 15 -17.24 -49.76 3.56
C MET A 15 -16.04 -48.90 3.18
N ARG A 16 -16.26 -47.60 2.99
CA ARG A 16 -15.19 -46.64 2.76
C ARG A 16 -14.29 -46.72 3.97
N THR A 17 -13.21 -47.48 3.80
CA THR A 17 -12.33 -47.87 4.88
C THR A 17 -11.91 -46.63 5.67
N PRO A 18 -11.87 -46.70 7.01
CA PRO A 18 -11.55 -45.55 7.86
C PRO A 18 -10.19 -44.91 7.53
N LYS A 19 -9.29 -45.66 6.88
CA LYS A 19 -8.01 -45.20 6.34
C LYS A 19 -8.16 -44.11 5.27
N SER A 20 -9.13 -44.22 4.37
CA SER A 20 -9.35 -43.28 3.26
C SER A 20 -9.83 -41.90 3.75
N ARG A 21 -10.70 -41.88 4.77
CA ARG A 21 -11.22 -40.64 5.37
C ARG A 21 -10.14 -39.91 6.15
N ARG A 22 -9.30 -40.63 6.90
CA ARG A 22 -8.14 -40.06 7.61
C ARG A 22 -7.12 -39.42 6.67
N ARG A 23 -6.81 -40.04 5.53
CA ARG A 23 -5.91 -39.46 4.52
C ARG A 23 -6.43 -38.15 3.94
N ARG A 24 -7.73 -38.05 3.68
CA ARG A 24 -8.33 -36.83 3.10
C ARG A 24 -8.35 -35.66 4.08
N VAL A 25 -8.60 -35.95 5.36
CA VAL A 25 -8.56 -34.95 6.44
C VAL A 25 -7.12 -34.52 6.77
N ALA A 26 -6.17 -35.44 6.68
CA ALA A 26 -4.75 -35.12 6.79
C ALA A 26 -4.29 -34.22 5.62
N ALA A 27 -4.63 -34.59 4.38
CA ALA A 27 -4.31 -33.80 3.19
C ALA A 27 -4.96 -32.40 3.19
N SER A 28 -6.20 -32.27 3.67
CA SER A 28 -6.85 -30.95 3.80
C SER A 28 -6.18 -30.11 4.87
N ARG A 29 -5.78 -30.71 6.00
CA ARG A 29 -5.02 -30.03 7.05
C ARG A 29 -3.63 -29.60 6.60
N ASP A 30 -2.98 -30.40 5.76
CA ASP A 30 -1.65 -30.05 5.24
C ASP A 30 -1.73 -28.98 4.13
N ALA A 31 -2.80 -28.98 3.34
CA ALA A 31 -3.12 -27.87 2.43
C ALA A 31 -3.47 -26.58 3.18
N GLU A 32 -4.24 -26.68 4.26
CA GLU A 32 -4.58 -25.57 5.15
C GLU A 32 -3.35 -25.06 5.91
N ARG A 33 -2.42 -25.95 6.32
CA ARG A 33 -1.11 -25.58 6.89
C ARG A 33 -0.16 -24.98 5.86
N ALA A 34 -0.22 -25.42 4.60
CA ALA A 34 0.55 -24.83 3.50
C ALA A 34 0.05 -23.41 3.16
N LEU A 35 -1.26 -23.18 3.23
CA LEU A 35 -1.89 -21.86 3.15
C LEU A 35 -1.61 -21.00 4.40
N SER A 36 -1.62 -21.62 5.59
CA SER A 36 -1.31 -20.99 6.88
C SER A 36 0.19 -20.79 7.10
N ARG A 37 1.04 -21.31 6.21
CA ARG A 37 2.46 -20.95 6.13
C ARG A 37 2.48 -19.51 5.67
N LYS A 38 2.39 -18.62 6.65
CA LYS A 38 2.33 -17.17 6.51
C LYS A 38 3.55 -16.74 5.71
N HIS A 39 3.39 -16.67 4.39
CA HIS A 39 4.39 -16.13 3.50
C HIS A 39 4.36 -14.62 3.75
N VAL A 40 5.09 -14.21 4.78
CA VAL A 40 5.35 -12.80 5.05
C VAL A 40 6.15 -12.32 3.85
N ALA A 41 5.45 -11.69 2.90
CA ALA A 41 6.08 -11.07 1.76
C ALA A 41 7.22 -10.17 2.30
N PRO A 42 8.40 -10.21 1.70
CA PRO A 42 9.53 -9.41 2.18
C PRO A 42 9.12 -7.95 2.26
N PHE A 43 9.64 -7.23 3.25
CA PHE A 43 9.30 -5.83 3.53
C PHE A 43 9.29 -4.96 2.26
N ALA A 44 10.28 -5.13 1.38
CA ALA A 44 10.36 -4.43 0.10
C ALA A 44 9.15 -4.68 -0.84
N LYS A 45 8.61 -5.91 -0.88
CA LYS A 45 7.43 -6.25 -1.69
C LYS A 45 6.17 -5.63 -1.11
N GLN A 46 6.05 -5.60 0.22
CA GLN A 46 4.93 -4.96 0.92
C GLN A 46 4.96 -3.43 0.71
N THR A 47 6.11 -2.79 0.90
CA THR A 47 6.31 -1.35 0.67
C THR A 47 6.05 -0.98 -0.78
N ARG A 48 6.56 -1.73 -1.76
CA ARG A 48 6.30 -1.47 -3.19
C ARG A 48 4.83 -1.62 -3.54
N LEU A 49 4.14 -2.62 -2.98
CA LEU A 49 2.72 -2.83 -3.24
C LEU A 49 1.87 -1.73 -2.59
N LEU A 50 2.23 -1.28 -1.39
CA LEU A 50 1.56 -0.18 -0.69
C LEU A 50 1.80 1.16 -1.41
N CYS A 51 3.04 1.48 -1.78
CA CYS A 51 3.36 2.64 -2.62
C CYS A 51 2.64 2.58 -3.96
N GLY A 52 2.58 1.42 -4.62
CA GLY A 52 1.89 1.27 -5.90
C GLY A 52 0.37 1.49 -5.81
N ARG A 53 -0.25 1.10 -4.69
CA ARG A 53 -1.66 1.39 -4.39
C ARG A 53 -1.86 2.86 -4.04
N LEU A 54 -0.97 3.43 -3.22
CA LEU A 54 -0.98 4.84 -2.85
C LEU A 54 -0.84 5.72 -4.09
N LEU A 55 0.11 5.46 -4.99
CA LEU A 55 0.30 6.21 -6.24
C LEU A 55 -0.92 6.14 -7.16
N ARG A 56 -1.57 4.97 -7.28
CA ARG A 56 -2.80 4.82 -8.06
C ARG A 56 -3.99 5.55 -7.42
N ASN A 57 -4.07 5.58 -6.09
CA ASN A 57 -5.10 6.31 -5.35
C ASN A 57 -4.86 7.83 -5.42
N LEU A 58 -3.61 8.25 -5.32
CA LEU A 58 -3.16 9.63 -5.40
C LEU A 58 -3.48 10.27 -6.75
N GLY A 59 -3.39 9.48 -7.84
CA GLY A 59 -3.85 9.90 -9.17
C GLY A 59 -5.37 10.02 -9.31
N ARG A 60 -6.17 9.33 -8.48
CA ARG A 60 -7.65 9.42 -8.49
C ARG A 60 -8.20 10.57 -7.65
N HIS A 61 -7.43 11.06 -6.66
CA HIS A 61 -7.75 12.26 -5.88
C HIS A 61 -6.70 13.38 -6.11
N PRO A 62 -6.68 13.98 -7.31
CA PRO A 62 -5.64 14.95 -7.70
C PRO A 62 -5.79 16.31 -7.01
N PHE A 63 -6.90 16.59 -6.30
CA PHE A 63 -7.22 17.92 -5.80
C PHE A 63 -6.15 18.48 -4.84
N LEU A 64 -5.68 17.66 -3.89
CA LEU A 64 -4.69 18.10 -2.93
C LEU A 64 -3.34 18.38 -3.62
N LEU A 65 -2.87 17.45 -4.46
CA LEU A 65 -1.66 17.65 -5.27
C LEU A 65 -1.76 18.84 -6.22
N ALA A 66 -2.92 19.06 -6.85
CA ALA A 66 -3.14 20.16 -7.78
C ALA A 66 -3.01 21.51 -7.09
N ILE A 67 -3.58 21.67 -5.89
CA ILE A 67 -3.42 22.89 -5.09
C ILE A 67 -1.94 23.13 -4.75
N HIS A 68 -1.23 22.06 -4.36
CA HIS A 68 0.19 22.13 -4.03
C HIS A 68 1.02 22.55 -5.25
N LEU A 69 0.78 21.94 -6.41
CA LEU A 69 1.48 22.28 -7.66
C LEU A 69 1.13 23.69 -8.15
N LEU A 70 -0.14 24.11 -8.05
CA LEU A 70 -0.57 25.45 -8.42
C LEU A 70 0.05 26.51 -7.51
N GLY A 71 0.09 26.27 -6.20
CA GLY A 71 0.77 27.13 -5.24
C GLY A 71 2.27 27.24 -5.53
N ALA A 72 2.91 26.12 -5.86
CA ALA A 72 4.34 26.08 -6.16
C ALA A 72 4.63 26.86 -7.45
N PHE A 73 3.77 26.71 -8.45
CA PHE A 73 3.86 27.46 -9.70
C PHE A 73 3.67 28.97 -9.47
N ALA A 74 2.65 29.37 -8.70
CA ALA A 74 2.40 30.78 -8.39
C ALA A 74 3.59 31.44 -7.66
N VAL A 75 4.17 30.74 -6.68
CA VAL A 75 5.35 31.23 -5.96
C VAL A 75 6.58 31.27 -6.86
N ALA A 76 6.79 30.27 -7.72
CA ALA A 76 7.89 30.27 -8.68
C ALA A 76 7.83 31.46 -9.64
N VAL A 77 6.64 31.78 -10.16
CA VAL A 77 6.44 32.98 -10.99
C VAL A 77 6.67 34.26 -10.18
N GLY A 78 6.12 34.34 -8.96
CA GLY A 78 6.30 35.50 -8.08
C GLY A 78 7.78 35.77 -7.77
N VAL A 79 8.50 34.78 -7.24
CA VAL A 79 9.94 34.89 -6.95
C VAL A 79 10.74 35.12 -8.23
N GLY A 80 10.45 34.41 -9.32
CA GLY A 80 11.14 34.60 -10.60
C GLY A 80 10.95 36.00 -11.18
N SER A 81 9.79 36.62 -10.98
CA SER A 81 9.52 37.99 -11.43
C SER A 81 10.18 39.07 -10.56
N ILE A 82 10.20 38.89 -9.24
CA ILE A 82 10.80 39.84 -8.29
C ILE A 82 12.33 39.87 -8.42
N PHE A 83 12.93 38.70 -8.63
CA PHE A 83 14.38 38.52 -8.75
C PHE A 83 14.81 38.37 -10.22
N TYR A 84 14.03 38.93 -11.16
CA TYR A 84 14.37 38.93 -12.57
C TYR A 84 15.55 39.89 -12.83
N ASP A 85 16.52 39.44 -13.62
CA ASP A 85 17.67 40.24 -14.06
C ASP A 85 18.56 40.78 -12.92
N VAL A 86 19.08 39.88 -12.10
CA VAL A 86 19.99 40.24 -11.01
C VAL A 86 21.41 40.44 -11.51
N GLY A 87 21.89 41.68 -11.35
CA GLY A 87 23.26 42.09 -11.62
C GLY A 87 24.32 41.25 -10.88
N SER A 88 25.57 41.36 -11.33
CA SER A 88 26.72 40.63 -10.76
C SER A 88 27.45 41.40 -9.64
N ASP A 89 26.80 42.38 -9.03
CA ASP A 89 27.34 43.20 -7.95
C ASP A 89 27.11 42.53 -6.57
N GLN A 90 27.57 43.20 -5.50
CA GLN A 90 27.37 42.73 -4.13
C GLN A 90 25.88 42.61 -3.78
N GLY A 91 25.04 43.53 -4.27
CA GLY A 91 23.58 43.45 -4.13
C GLY A 91 23.01 42.25 -4.88
N GLY A 92 23.59 41.88 -6.01
CA GLY A 92 23.18 40.71 -6.77
C GLY A 92 23.40 39.37 -6.08
N ILE A 93 24.49 39.20 -5.34
CA ILE A 93 24.69 38.01 -4.50
C ILE A 93 23.60 37.93 -3.41
N GLN A 94 23.27 39.06 -2.78
CA GLN A 94 22.20 39.13 -1.80
C GLN A 94 20.83 38.78 -2.43
N ASN A 95 20.53 39.26 -3.63
CA ASN A 95 19.28 38.95 -4.32
C ASN A 95 19.19 37.44 -4.66
N ARG A 96 20.30 36.79 -5.03
CA ARG A 96 20.36 35.33 -5.23
C ARG A 96 20.07 34.57 -3.94
N MET A 97 20.72 34.94 -2.83
CA MET A 97 20.48 34.32 -1.53
C MET A 97 19.04 34.54 -1.03
N GLY A 98 18.48 35.73 -1.27
CA GLY A 98 17.07 36.04 -0.99
C GLY A 98 16.10 35.14 -1.78
N SER A 99 16.33 34.97 -3.08
CA SER A 99 15.51 34.08 -3.91
C SER A 99 15.54 32.63 -3.42
N LEU A 100 16.72 32.12 -3.04
CA LEU A 100 16.88 30.78 -2.47
C LEU A 100 16.17 30.67 -1.12
N PHE A 101 16.28 31.68 -0.25
CA PHE A 101 15.58 31.71 1.03
C PHE A 101 14.07 31.61 0.85
N PHE A 102 13.47 32.36 -0.09
CA PHE A 102 12.03 32.29 -0.34
C PHE A 102 11.58 30.92 -0.88
N ILE A 103 12.37 30.31 -1.76
CA ILE A 103 12.09 28.95 -2.26
C ILE A 103 12.13 27.93 -1.12
N LEU A 104 13.15 28.00 -0.26
CA LEU A 104 13.30 27.10 0.89
C LEU A 104 12.21 27.32 1.94
N LEU A 105 11.83 28.57 2.19
CA LEU A 105 10.72 28.92 3.07
C LEU A 105 9.42 28.31 2.56
N TYR A 106 9.12 28.48 1.27
CA TYR A 106 7.95 27.88 0.65
C TYR A 106 7.96 26.35 0.77
N LEU A 107 9.09 25.70 0.48
CA LEU A 107 9.24 24.25 0.62
C LEU A 107 9.02 23.76 2.06
N THR A 108 9.51 24.53 3.04
CA THR A 108 9.34 24.23 4.47
C THR A 108 7.88 24.33 4.89
N LEU A 109 7.19 25.41 4.51
CA LEU A 109 5.77 25.60 4.78
C LEU A 109 4.92 24.53 4.08
N MET A 110 5.29 24.16 2.85
CA MET A 110 4.66 23.08 2.11
C MET A 110 4.76 21.74 2.85
N SER A 111 5.95 21.44 3.38
CA SER A 111 6.17 20.22 4.17
C SER A 111 5.38 20.25 5.48
N LEU A 112 5.27 21.42 6.12
CA LEU A 112 4.51 21.61 7.35
C LEU A 112 3.00 21.41 7.13
N SER A 113 2.47 21.78 5.97
CA SER A 113 1.05 21.58 5.61
C SER A 113 0.62 20.11 5.63
N SER A 114 1.56 19.17 5.48
CA SER A 114 1.27 17.74 5.59
C SER A 114 1.13 17.24 7.03
N LEU A 115 1.58 17.97 8.06
CA LEU A 115 1.45 17.52 9.45
C LEU A 115 0.01 17.33 9.96
N PRO A 116 -0.95 18.25 9.69
CA PRO A 116 -2.32 18.10 10.18
C PRO A 116 -3.02 16.83 9.66
N VAL A 117 -2.65 16.29 8.49
CA VAL A 117 -3.27 15.06 7.96
C VAL A 117 -3.08 13.87 8.91
N TRP A 118 -1.97 13.84 9.64
CA TRP A 118 -1.66 12.77 10.59
C TRP A 118 -2.26 13.03 11.97
N ARG A 119 -2.63 14.28 12.28
CA ARG A 119 -3.33 14.60 13.53
C ARG A 119 -4.81 14.29 13.45
N GLU A 120 -5.43 14.48 12.29
CA GLU A 120 -6.86 14.20 12.08
C GLU A 120 -7.15 12.67 12.07
N ASP A 121 -6.15 11.86 11.69
CA ASP A 121 -6.24 10.39 11.65
C ASP A 121 -6.07 9.72 13.04
N ARG A 122 -5.98 10.49 14.13
CA ARG A 122 -5.89 9.99 15.52
C ARG A 122 -7.10 10.37 16.35
#